data_AF-A0A841VJR8-F1
#
_entry.id   AF-A0A841VJR8-F1
#
_cell.length_a   1.000
_cell.length_b   1.000
_cell.length_c   1.000
_cell.angle_alpha   90.00
_cell.angle_beta   90.00
_cell.angle_gamma   90.00
#
_symmetry.space_group_name_H-M   'P 1'
#
loop_
_entity.id
_entity.type
_entity.pdbx_description
1 polymer ?
#
loop_
_entity_poly.entity_id
_entity_poly.type
_entity_poly.pdbx_seq_one_letter_code
_entity_poly.pdbx_strand_id
1 'polypeptide(L)'
;MKATTIISLFLTGIGATVIATSAPASATTFGFNNITGGDTVGDAFAPNFSFNVTDYGSGKVLFKFLNNASSEQALKQVAFSVDSSVSGILSNIAVNVGNSGTVDFELSSQNLSQSNNISGWDGTTFGADTKGGNGNAVQSRESLGITFTGNYNAVLAAINAGTLQVGIHVGSLPRGASDSYVSTPPSQSVPEPSTLFGVGLVFGLASLSKANNGKKWKQKQFNA
;
A
#
# COMPACT_ATOMS: atom_id res chain seq x y z
N MET A 1 -3.89 -78.23 0.84
CA MET A 1 -2.97 -77.28 0.16
C MET A 1 -3.83 -76.15 -0.38
N LYS A 2 -3.66 -74.92 0.15
CA LYS A 2 -3.18 -73.70 -0.55
C LYS A 2 -4.21 -73.13 -1.56
N ALA A 3 -4.55 -71.85 -1.60
CA ALA A 3 -4.08 -70.65 -0.91
C ALA A 3 -5.18 -69.57 -0.96
N THR A 4 -5.29 -68.78 0.10
CA THR A 4 -6.14 -67.60 0.23
C THR A 4 -5.43 -66.39 -0.35
N THR A 5 -6.06 -65.66 -1.27
CA THR A 5 -5.54 -64.40 -1.81
C THR A 5 -6.08 -63.23 -0.99
N ILE A 6 -5.18 -62.50 -0.33
CA ILE A 6 -5.46 -61.20 0.31
C ILE A 6 -5.04 -60.13 -0.71
N ILE A 7 -6.00 -59.30 -1.15
CA ILE A 7 -5.72 -58.11 -1.96
C ILE A 7 -5.56 -56.94 -1.00
N SER A 8 -4.33 -56.46 -0.84
CA SER A 8 -4.02 -55.23 -0.12
C SER A 8 -4.41 -54.02 -0.96
N LEU A 9 -5.37 -53.24 -0.49
CA LEU A 9 -5.77 -51.96 -1.08
C LEU A 9 -4.81 -50.86 -0.58
N PHE A 10 -3.91 -50.40 -1.43
CA PHE A 10 -3.08 -49.22 -1.17
C PHE A 10 -3.94 -47.96 -1.30
N LEU A 11 -4.20 -47.27 -0.18
CA LEU A 11 -4.91 -45.99 -0.15
C LEU A 11 -3.89 -44.85 -0.32
N THR A 12 -3.64 -44.43 -1.56
CA THR A 12 -2.84 -43.23 -1.83
C THR A 12 -3.67 -41.98 -1.55
N GLY A 13 -3.50 -41.42 -0.35
CA GLY A 13 -4.05 -40.12 0.02
C GLY A 13 -3.42 -39.01 -0.82
N ILE A 14 -4.16 -38.51 -1.80
CA ILE A 14 -3.80 -37.31 -2.55
C ILE A 14 -4.03 -36.13 -1.59
N GLY A 15 -2.94 -35.59 -1.05
CA GLY A 15 -2.98 -34.39 -0.22
C GLY A 15 -3.52 -33.21 -1.03
N ALA A 16 -4.68 -32.70 -0.66
CA ALA A 16 -5.20 -31.45 -1.20
C ALA A 16 -4.28 -30.30 -0.76
N THR A 17 -3.47 -29.79 -1.67
CA THR A 17 -2.68 -28.59 -1.47
C THR A 17 -3.65 -27.41 -1.43
N VAL A 18 -3.82 -26.77 -0.28
CA VAL A 18 -4.51 -25.49 -0.19
C VAL A 18 -3.63 -24.47 -0.90
N ILE A 19 -4.01 -24.09 -2.12
CA ILE A 19 -3.42 -22.94 -2.80
C ILE A 19 -3.91 -21.72 -2.00
N ALA A 20 -3.05 -21.21 -1.11
CA ALA A 20 -3.27 -19.92 -0.48
C ALA A 20 -3.27 -18.86 -1.59
N THR A 21 -4.45 -18.47 -2.05
CA THR A 21 -4.60 -17.28 -2.89
C THR A 21 -4.17 -16.11 -2.03
N SER A 22 -2.98 -15.57 -2.29
CA SER A 22 -2.52 -14.34 -1.67
C SER A 22 -3.59 -13.27 -1.90
N ALA A 23 -4.23 -12.82 -0.82
CA ALA A 23 -5.15 -11.69 -0.88
C ALA A 23 -4.42 -10.51 -1.54
N PRO A 24 -5.12 -9.64 -2.30
CA PRO A 24 -4.52 -8.43 -2.83
C PRO A 24 -3.95 -7.63 -1.65
N ALA A 25 -2.68 -7.26 -1.72
CA ALA A 25 -2.09 -6.35 -0.75
C ALA A 25 -2.83 -5.00 -0.86
N SER A 26 -3.52 -4.59 0.21
CA SER A 26 -4.16 -3.28 0.26
C SER A 26 -3.09 -2.20 0.18
N ALA A 27 -3.18 -1.33 -0.82
CA ALA A 27 -2.27 -0.22 -1.02
C ALA A 27 -3.05 1.09 -1.14
N THR A 28 -2.60 2.13 -0.42
CA THR A 28 -3.16 3.48 -0.46
C THR A 28 -2.10 4.43 -0.99
N THR A 29 -2.44 5.20 -2.02
CA THR A 29 -1.53 6.19 -2.63
C THR A 29 -1.74 7.57 -2.03
N PHE A 30 -0.64 8.25 -1.73
CA PHE A 30 -0.58 9.62 -1.24
C PHE A 30 0.28 10.47 -2.19
N GLY A 31 -0.14 11.71 -2.39
CA GLY A 31 0.62 12.72 -3.11
C GLY A 31 1.36 13.67 -2.17
N PHE A 32 2.16 14.55 -2.75
CA PHE A 32 2.86 15.61 -2.03
C PHE A 32 2.37 16.99 -2.47
N ASN A 33 2.37 17.95 -1.54
CA ASN A 33 2.18 19.37 -1.81
C ASN A 33 3.45 20.17 -1.51
N ASN A 34 3.51 21.34 -2.14
CA ASN A 34 4.52 22.36 -1.85
C ASN A 34 4.40 22.84 -0.41
N ILE A 35 5.54 23.20 0.18
CA ILE A 35 5.59 23.78 1.52
C ILE A 35 5.35 25.28 1.40
N THR A 36 4.19 25.76 1.85
CA THR A 36 3.84 27.19 1.82
C THR A 36 4.89 28.03 2.54
N GLY A 37 5.45 29.03 1.84
CA GLY A 37 6.52 29.89 2.38
C GLY A 37 7.93 29.31 2.26
N GLY A 38 8.09 28.16 1.60
CA GLY A 38 9.38 27.62 1.16
C GLY A 38 9.86 28.21 -0.17
N ASP A 39 10.84 27.53 -0.78
CA ASP A 39 11.23 27.77 -2.17
C ASP A 39 10.07 27.41 -3.10
N THR A 40 10.09 28.00 -4.30
CA THR A 40 8.99 27.87 -5.28
C THR A 40 9.49 27.40 -6.65
N VAL A 41 10.80 27.19 -6.79
CA VAL A 41 11.41 26.81 -8.07
C VAL A 41 10.98 25.40 -8.46
N GLY A 42 10.72 24.53 -7.48
CA GLY A 42 10.28 23.16 -7.67
C GLY A 42 8.77 22.94 -7.70
N ASP A 43 7.96 23.95 -7.37
CA ASP A 43 6.51 23.82 -7.14
C ASP A 43 5.75 23.06 -8.25
N ALA A 44 6.14 23.26 -9.50
CA ALA A 44 5.50 22.62 -10.65
C ALA A 44 5.78 21.10 -10.74
N PHE A 45 6.75 20.58 -9.99
CA PHE A 45 7.21 19.20 -10.05
C PHE A 45 6.66 18.32 -8.92
N ALA A 46 6.05 18.89 -7.86
CA ALA A 46 5.45 18.10 -6.78
C ALA A 46 4.51 16.99 -7.26
N PRO A 47 3.63 17.20 -8.28
CA PRO A 47 2.73 16.15 -8.77
C PRO A 47 3.44 14.94 -9.41
N ASN A 48 4.74 15.03 -9.71
CA ASN A 48 5.51 13.91 -10.23
C ASN A 48 5.88 12.89 -9.15
N PHE A 49 5.71 13.23 -7.88
CA PHE A 49 6.10 12.39 -6.76
C PHE A 49 4.87 11.89 -6.02
N SER A 50 4.95 10.66 -5.54
CA SER A 50 3.90 10.04 -4.73
C SER A 50 4.51 8.95 -3.86
N PHE A 51 3.75 8.44 -2.90
CA PHE A 51 4.11 7.20 -2.23
C PHE A 51 2.90 6.31 -2.00
N ASN A 52 3.12 5.01 -2.04
CA ASN A 52 2.12 4.02 -1.66
C ASN A 52 2.43 3.51 -0.26
N VAL A 53 1.40 3.36 0.56
CA VAL A 53 1.45 2.62 1.83
C VAL A 53 0.75 1.29 1.60
N THR A 54 1.45 0.20 1.83
CA THR A 54 0.95 -1.16 1.62
C THR A 54 1.08 -1.98 2.90
N ASP A 55 0.07 -2.81 3.20
CA ASP A 55 0.23 -3.87 4.20
C ASP A 55 1.23 -4.91 3.66
N TYR A 56 2.41 -4.95 4.26
CA TYR A 56 3.51 -5.83 3.85
C TYR A 56 3.50 -7.17 4.58
N GLY A 57 2.43 -7.45 5.35
CA GLY A 57 2.27 -8.65 6.14
C GLY A 57 3.13 -8.64 7.41
N SER A 58 2.88 -9.59 8.30
CA SER A 58 3.67 -9.80 9.53
C SER A 58 3.84 -8.55 10.40
N GLY A 59 2.82 -7.68 10.45
CA GLY A 59 2.86 -6.43 11.21
C GLY A 59 3.84 -5.40 10.65
N LYS A 60 4.09 -5.43 9.34
CA LYS A 60 4.93 -4.46 8.64
C LYS A 60 4.11 -3.66 7.65
N VAL A 61 4.51 -2.41 7.48
CA VAL A 61 4.01 -1.51 6.45
C VAL A 61 5.16 -1.17 5.49
N LEU A 62 4.86 -1.13 4.20
CA LEU A 62 5.79 -0.69 3.16
C LEU A 62 5.36 0.69 2.66
N PHE A 63 6.27 1.65 2.76
CA PHE A 63 6.21 2.93 2.07
C PHE A 63 7.02 2.84 0.79
N LYS A 64 6.35 2.96 -0.35
CA LYS A 64 6.96 2.87 -1.68
C LYS A 64 6.92 4.25 -2.32
N PHE A 65 8.04 4.94 -2.35
CA PHE A 65 8.18 6.27 -2.95
C PHE A 65 8.41 6.15 -4.45
N LEU A 66 7.63 6.88 -5.23
CA LEU A 66 7.67 6.84 -6.69
C LEU A 66 8.07 8.20 -7.24
N ASN A 67 9.00 8.18 -8.19
CA ASN A 67 9.30 9.30 -9.05
C ASN A 67 8.70 9.02 -10.42
N ASN A 68 7.53 9.58 -10.70
CA ASN A 68 6.81 9.42 -11.95
C ASN A 68 7.22 10.47 -13.00
N ALA A 69 8.22 11.30 -12.71
CA ALA A 69 8.67 12.33 -13.63
C ALA A 69 9.19 11.71 -14.93
N SER A 70 9.07 12.44 -16.04
CA SER A 70 9.67 12.10 -17.33
C SER A 70 11.04 12.76 -17.57
N SER A 71 11.59 13.43 -16.56
CA SER A 71 12.80 14.27 -16.63
C SER A 71 13.74 13.96 -15.46
N GLU A 72 14.93 14.56 -15.47
CA GLU A 72 16.06 14.23 -14.57
C GLU A 72 15.89 14.61 -13.08
N GLN A 73 14.68 14.89 -12.61
CA GLN A 73 14.47 15.14 -11.18
C GLN A 73 14.79 13.87 -10.38
N ALA A 74 15.43 14.05 -9.23
CA ALA A 74 15.82 12.95 -8.37
C ALA A 74 15.33 13.19 -6.94
N LEU A 75 14.59 12.23 -6.38
CA LEU A 75 14.24 12.24 -4.95
C LEU A 75 15.46 11.79 -4.17
N LYS A 76 15.96 12.67 -3.29
CA LYS A 76 17.24 12.52 -2.59
C LYS A 76 17.09 12.17 -1.12
N GLN A 77 16.00 12.60 -0.50
CA GLN A 77 15.69 12.38 0.92
C GLN A 77 14.24 11.96 1.10
N VAL A 78 14.00 11.12 2.12
CA VAL A 78 12.70 10.90 2.72
C VAL A 78 12.79 11.21 4.21
N ALA A 79 11.80 11.91 4.76
CA ALA A 79 11.70 12.21 6.18
C ALA A 79 10.29 11.89 6.70
N PHE A 80 10.21 11.43 7.94
CA PHE A 80 8.96 11.15 8.65
C PHE A 80 8.95 11.93 9.96
N SER A 81 7.94 12.77 10.16
CA SER A 81 7.64 13.41 11.45
C SER A 81 6.47 12.68 12.09
N VAL A 82 6.65 12.27 13.35
CA VAL A 82 5.69 11.47 14.11
C VAL A 82 5.28 12.28 15.33
N ASP A 83 4.03 12.76 15.33
CA ASP A 83 3.49 13.48 16.48
C ASP A 83 3.50 12.60 17.73
N SER A 84 3.81 13.21 18.87
CA SER A 84 3.91 12.53 20.16
C SER A 84 2.66 11.74 20.56
N SER A 85 1.46 12.15 20.12
CA SER A 85 0.19 11.47 20.38
C SER A 85 0.08 10.09 19.73
N VAL A 86 0.86 9.82 18.69
CA VAL A 86 0.94 8.53 17.98
C VAL A 86 2.34 7.92 18.08
N SER A 87 3.08 8.25 19.13
CA SER A 87 4.40 7.66 19.38
C SER A 87 4.37 6.13 19.34
N GLY A 88 5.37 5.54 18.67
CA GLY A 88 5.46 4.08 18.49
C GLY A 88 4.61 3.49 17.36
N ILE A 89 3.87 4.32 16.60
CA ILE A 89 3.12 3.86 15.41
C ILE A 89 4.01 3.23 14.34
N LEU A 90 5.26 3.70 14.25
CA LEU A 90 6.32 3.15 13.40
C LEU A 90 7.54 2.80 14.25
N SER A 91 8.20 1.71 13.89
CA SER A 91 9.49 1.31 14.47
C SER A 91 10.26 0.42 13.48
N ASN A 92 11.53 0.11 13.78
CA ASN A 92 12.36 -0.81 12.99
C ASN A 92 12.41 -0.45 11.50
N ILE A 93 12.76 0.79 11.20
CA ILE A 93 12.94 1.26 9.82
C ILE A 93 13.97 0.38 9.09
N ALA A 94 13.62 -0.04 7.88
CA ALA A 94 14.55 -0.67 6.94
C ALA A 94 14.37 -0.04 5.56
N VAL A 95 15.47 0.43 4.96
CA VAL A 95 15.53 1.07 3.64
C VAL A 95 15.91 0.07 2.56
N ASN A 96 15.75 0.47 1.30
CA ASN A 96 16.08 -0.32 0.11
C ASN A 96 15.28 -1.62 -0.05
N VAL A 97 14.01 -1.62 0.37
CA VAL A 97 13.14 -2.79 0.29
C VAL A 97 12.39 -2.82 -1.03
N GLY A 98 12.75 -3.76 -1.91
CA GLY A 98 12.07 -3.97 -3.18
C GLY A 98 12.18 -2.77 -4.12
N ASN A 99 13.33 -2.07 -4.12
CA ASN A 99 13.62 -0.94 -5.00
C ASN A 99 13.46 -1.30 -6.49
N SER A 100 13.24 -0.27 -7.32
CA SER A 100 13.32 -0.38 -8.79
C SER A 100 14.31 0.66 -9.29
N GLY A 101 15.30 0.24 -10.09
CA GLY A 101 16.36 1.12 -10.60
C GLY A 101 17.69 0.97 -9.86
N THR A 102 18.53 2.01 -9.88
CA THR A 102 19.84 2.05 -9.20
C THR A 102 19.78 2.57 -7.77
N VAL A 103 18.58 2.67 -7.22
CA VAL A 103 18.28 3.29 -5.92
C VAL A 103 19.03 2.63 -4.76
N ASP A 104 19.81 3.42 -4.02
CA ASP A 104 20.50 3.02 -2.78
C ASP A 104 20.50 4.17 -1.76
N PHE A 105 19.80 3.95 -0.64
CA PHE A 105 19.62 4.90 0.45
C PHE A 105 20.25 4.38 1.75
N GLU A 106 20.61 5.30 2.63
CA GLU A 106 21.03 5.00 4.00
C GLU A 106 20.16 5.73 5.02
N LEU A 107 20.11 5.21 6.24
CA LEU A 107 19.32 5.83 7.31
C LEU A 107 19.91 7.19 7.67
N SER A 108 19.04 8.20 7.77
CA SER A 108 19.40 9.55 8.14
C SER A 108 18.25 10.21 8.86
N SER A 109 18.51 10.86 9.98
CA SER A 109 17.52 11.68 10.70
C SER A 109 17.73 13.17 10.44
N GLN A 110 18.38 13.54 9.32
CA GLN A 110 18.53 14.93 8.94
C GLN A 110 17.14 15.57 8.77
N ASN A 111 16.99 16.80 9.28
CA ASN A 111 15.76 17.54 9.08
C ASN A 111 15.53 17.84 7.60
N LEU A 112 14.27 17.72 7.17
CA LEU A 112 13.85 18.10 5.84
C LEU A 112 14.07 19.61 5.64
N SER A 113 14.62 20.00 4.49
CA SER A 113 14.74 21.42 4.15
C SER A 113 13.36 22.08 4.13
N GLN A 114 13.26 23.33 4.60
CA GLN A 114 12.00 24.09 4.72
C GLN A 114 10.98 23.53 5.74
N SER A 115 11.35 22.50 6.53
CA SER A 115 10.40 21.89 7.48
C SER A 115 9.88 22.85 8.56
N ASN A 116 10.62 23.93 8.83
CA ASN A 116 10.20 25.01 9.73
C ASN A 116 8.92 25.74 9.28
N ASN A 117 8.50 25.56 8.02
CA ASN A 117 7.27 26.13 7.47
C ASN A 117 6.10 25.13 7.50
N ILE A 118 6.33 23.88 7.93
CA ILE A 118 5.30 22.84 8.00
C ILE A 118 4.65 22.86 9.39
N SER A 119 3.34 23.10 9.44
CA SER A 119 2.59 23.02 10.69
C SER A 119 2.55 21.58 11.22
N GLY A 120 2.85 21.40 12.51
CA GLY A 120 2.89 20.09 13.16
C GLY A 120 4.19 19.31 12.96
N TRP A 121 5.14 19.82 12.15
CA TRP A 121 6.42 19.16 11.95
C TRP A 121 7.38 19.47 13.11
N ASP A 122 7.62 18.47 13.95
CA ASP A 122 8.47 18.58 15.14
C ASP A 122 9.92 18.10 14.92
N GLY A 123 10.21 17.57 13.73
CA GLY A 123 11.53 17.08 13.32
C GLY A 123 11.44 15.78 12.53
N THR A 124 12.58 15.30 12.05
CA THR A 124 12.67 13.99 11.40
C THR A 124 12.85 12.89 12.44
N THR A 125 11.76 12.22 12.83
CA THR A 125 11.80 11.03 13.71
C THR A 125 12.48 9.85 13.03
N PHE A 126 12.15 9.63 11.75
CA PHE A 126 12.78 8.63 10.90
C PHE A 126 13.08 9.24 9.54
N GLY A 127 14.12 8.78 8.87
CA GLY A 127 14.40 9.24 7.52
C GLY A 127 15.47 8.42 6.83
N ALA A 128 15.68 8.76 5.58
CA ALA A 128 16.69 8.16 4.72
C ALA A 128 17.18 9.17 3.70
N ASP A 129 18.48 9.11 3.39
CA ASP A 129 19.12 9.93 2.38
C ASP A 129 19.80 9.05 1.33
N THR A 130 20.01 9.62 0.15
CA THR A 130 20.75 8.95 -0.92
C THR A 130 22.16 8.61 -0.44
N LYS A 131 22.52 7.33 -0.53
CA LYS A 131 23.85 6.89 -0.17
C LYS A 131 24.81 7.17 -1.32
N GLY A 132 25.80 8.02 -1.08
CA GLY A 132 26.82 8.35 -2.08
C GLY A 132 26.34 9.38 -3.09
N GLY A 133 26.40 9.04 -4.39
CA GLY A 133 26.19 9.99 -5.48
C GLY A 133 24.75 10.06 -6.00
N ASN A 134 24.46 11.08 -6.84
CA ASN A 134 23.13 11.30 -7.41
C ASN A 134 22.58 10.08 -8.18
N GLY A 135 23.44 9.22 -8.74
CA GLY A 135 23.00 8.00 -9.44
C GLY A 135 22.28 6.98 -8.55
N ASN A 136 22.38 7.11 -7.22
CA ASN A 136 21.70 6.24 -6.25
C ASN A 136 20.39 6.85 -5.73
N ALA A 137 20.09 8.11 -6.07
CA ALA A 137 18.82 8.74 -5.75
C ALA A 137 17.70 8.14 -6.60
N VAL A 138 16.43 8.34 -6.24
CA VAL A 138 15.31 7.83 -7.05
C VAL A 138 15.17 8.68 -8.32
N GLN A 139 15.66 8.18 -9.45
CA GLN A 139 15.57 8.85 -10.74
C GLN A 139 14.16 8.75 -11.34
N SER A 140 13.98 9.38 -12.50
CA SER A 140 12.80 9.21 -13.33
C SER A 140 12.38 7.73 -13.46
N ARG A 141 11.12 7.44 -13.14
CA ARG A 141 10.48 6.11 -13.20
C ARG A 141 11.08 5.06 -12.27
N GLU A 142 11.85 5.47 -11.27
CA GLU A 142 12.38 4.60 -10.24
C GLU A 142 11.54 4.64 -8.97
N SER A 143 11.82 3.74 -8.03
CA SER A 143 11.15 3.75 -6.73
C SER A 143 12.00 3.23 -5.58
N LEU A 144 11.90 3.90 -4.44
CA LEU A 144 12.49 3.50 -3.16
C LEU A 144 11.42 2.81 -2.30
N GLY A 145 11.76 1.70 -1.66
CA GLY A 145 10.92 1.12 -0.62
C GLY A 145 11.55 1.23 0.76
N ILE A 146 10.73 1.62 1.74
CA ILE A 146 11.08 1.70 3.16
C ILE A 146 10.02 0.93 3.94
N THR A 147 10.42 -0.04 4.75
CA THR A 147 9.50 -0.75 5.64
C THR A 147 9.66 -0.33 7.09
N PHE A 148 8.57 -0.43 7.82
CA PHE A 148 8.54 -0.31 9.28
C PHE A 148 7.76 -1.47 9.87
N THR A 149 8.03 -1.80 11.12
CA THR A 149 7.05 -2.45 11.99
C THR A 149 5.96 -1.43 12.33
N GLY A 150 4.70 -1.79 12.08
CA GLY A 150 3.55 -0.92 12.30
C GLY A 150 2.23 -1.57 11.89
N ASN A 151 1.12 -1.04 12.39
CA ASN A 151 -0.23 -1.48 11.98
C ASN A 151 -0.70 -0.64 10.79
N TYR A 152 -1.01 -1.30 9.67
CA TYR A 152 -1.42 -0.64 8.43
C TYR A 152 -2.56 0.37 8.61
N ASN A 153 -3.66 -0.04 9.25
CA ASN A 153 -4.82 0.85 9.44
C ASN A 153 -4.50 2.04 10.35
N ALA A 154 -3.74 1.83 11.41
CA ALA A 154 -3.29 2.91 12.29
C ALA A 154 -2.41 3.91 11.53
N VAL A 155 -1.46 3.41 10.73
CA VAL A 155 -0.57 4.23 9.90
C VAL A 155 -1.37 5.08 8.92
N LEU A 156 -2.34 4.50 8.21
CA LEU A 156 -3.23 5.28 7.33
C LEU A 156 -4.00 6.36 8.10
N ALA A 157 -4.56 6.02 9.26
CA ALA A 157 -5.29 6.96 10.08
C ALA A 157 -4.42 8.14 10.53
N ALA A 158 -3.16 7.88 10.92
CA ALA A 158 -2.22 8.93 11.33
C ALA A 158 -1.78 9.83 10.18
N ILE A 159 -1.58 9.29 8.97
CA ILE A 159 -1.29 10.12 7.78
C ILE A 159 -2.49 11.01 7.44
N ASN A 160 -3.70 10.45 7.47
CA ASN A 160 -4.92 11.21 7.21
C ASN A 160 -5.19 12.29 8.26
N ALA A 161 -4.85 12.03 9.52
CA ALA A 161 -4.97 12.99 10.61
C ALA A 161 -3.84 14.03 10.62
N GLY A 162 -2.78 13.85 9.82
CA GLY A 162 -1.59 14.68 9.83
C GLY A 162 -0.70 14.51 11.06
N THR A 163 -0.92 13.46 11.87
CA THR A 163 -0.07 13.11 13.03
C THR A 163 1.11 12.20 12.64
N LEU A 164 1.09 11.66 11.42
CA LEU A 164 2.25 11.10 10.74
C LEU A 164 2.43 11.85 9.42
N GLN A 165 3.43 12.73 9.33
CA GLN A 165 3.73 13.49 8.11
C GLN A 165 4.95 12.88 7.42
N VAL A 166 4.89 12.78 6.09
CA VAL A 166 5.98 12.27 5.26
C VAL A 166 6.47 13.38 4.35
N GLY A 167 7.75 13.69 4.39
CA GLY A 167 8.38 14.69 3.55
C GLY A 167 9.41 14.09 2.62
N ILE A 168 9.66 14.78 1.51
CA ILE A 168 10.71 14.41 0.55
C ILE A 168 11.51 15.64 0.14
N HIS A 169 12.82 15.46 -0.07
CA HIS A 169 13.67 16.44 -0.74
C HIS A 169 13.96 15.95 -2.15
N VAL A 170 13.73 16.83 -3.13
CA VAL A 170 13.97 16.57 -4.54
C VAL A 170 15.03 17.53 -5.02
N GLY A 171 16.08 16.99 -5.63
CA GLY A 171 17.10 17.78 -6.30
C GLY A 171 17.14 17.51 -7.79
N SER A 172 18.16 18.05 -8.44
CA SER A 172 18.33 17.93 -9.89
C SER A 172 17.15 18.51 -10.66
N LEU A 173 16.50 19.52 -10.08
CA LEU A 173 15.49 20.33 -10.74
C LEU A 173 16.17 21.24 -11.77
N PRO A 174 15.41 21.83 -12.72
CA PRO A 174 15.97 22.72 -13.72
C PRO A 174 16.89 23.78 -13.11
N ARG A 175 18.02 24.04 -13.77
CA ARG A 175 19.07 24.97 -13.33
C ARG A 175 19.79 24.53 -12.03
N GLY A 176 19.72 23.25 -11.69
CA GLY A 176 20.40 22.68 -10.51
C GLY A 176 19.69 22.96 -9.19
N ALA A 177 18.42 23.38 -9.25
CA ALA A 177 17.64 23.68 -8.06
C ALA A 177 17.24 22.40 -7.28
N SER A 178 16.70 22.62 -6.09
CA SER A 178 16.07 21.59 -5.27
C SER A 178 14.86 22.18 -4.55
N ASP A 179 13.94 21.32 -4.14
CA ASP A 179 12.78 21.72 -3.35
C ASP A 179 12.33 20.59 -2.43
N SER A 180 11.53 20.93 -1.43
CA SER A 180 10.97 19.97 -0.48
C SER A 180 9.44 19.93 -0.58
N TYR A 181 8.88 18.76 -0.40
CA TYR A 181 7.44 18.56 -0.42
C TYR A 181 6.99 17.74 0.79
N VAL A 182 5.74 17.95 1.21
CA VAL A 182 5.13 17.24 2.35
C VAL A 182 3.86 16.52 1.94
N SER A 183 3.63 15.36 2.53
CA SER A 183 2.48 14.51 2.28
C SER A 183 1.20 15.25 2.57
N THR A 184 0.20 14.98 1.75
CA THR A 184 -1.14 15.54 1.95
C THR A 184 -2.10 14.44 2.36
N PRO A 185 -3.07 14.73 3.24
CA PRO A 185 -4.21 13.86 3.39
C PRO A 185 -4.85 13.66 2.01
N PRO A 186 -5.21 12.42 1.64
CA PRO A 186 -5.79 12.12 0.35
C PRO A 186 -7.11 12.88 0.21
N SER A 187 -7.34 13.49 -0.96
CA SER A 187 -8.59 14.21 -1.26
C SER A 187 -9.79 13.28 -1.51
N GLN A 188 -9.60 11.96 -1.47
CA GLN A 188 -10.66 10.97 -1.64
C GLN A 188 -10.65 9.95 -0.51
N SER A 189 -11.81 9.79 0.15
CA SER A 189 -12.08 8.70 1.07
C SER A 189 -12.07 7.37 0.31
N VAL A 190 -11.10 6.51 0.61
CA VAL A 190 -11.09 5.13 0.10
C VAL A 190 -12.21 4.36 0.80
N PRO A 191 -13.16 3.74 0.09
CA PRO A 191 -14.13 2.84 0.70
C PRO A 191 -13.40 1.66 1.33
N GLU A 192 -13.66 1.39 2.61
CA GLU A 192 -13.01 0.27 3.29
C GLU A 192 -13.28 -1.07 2.58
N PRO A 193 -12.27 -1.96 2.47
CA PRO A 193 -12.42 -3.28 1.84
C PRO A 193 -13.52 -4.18 2.44
N SER A 194 -13.99 -3.85 3.65
CA SER A 194 -15.10 -4.52 4.33
C SER A 194 -16.46 -4.24 3.68
N THR A 195 -16.63 -3.10 3.00
CA THR A 195 -17.92 -2.72 2.40
C THR A 195 -18.23 -3.53 1.14
N LEU A 196 -17.22 -4.02 0.42
CA LEU A 196 -17.43 -4.80 -0.81
C LEU A 196 -17.87 -6.25 -0.53
N PHE A 197 -17.47 -6.83 0.60
CA PHE A 197 -17.93 -8.18 1.01
C PHE A 197 -19.40 -8.20 1.47
N GLY A 198 -19.94 -7.06 1.94
CA GLY A 198 -21.34 -6.96 2.37
C GLY A 198 -22.36 -6.91 1.22
N VAL A 199 -21.97 -6.40 0.05
CA VAL A 199 -22.89 -6.24 -1.09
C VAL A 199 -22.97 -7.50 -1.97
N GLY A 200 -21.92 -8.34 -1.98
CA GLY A 200 -21.87 -9.57 -2.79
C GLY A 200 -22.71 -10.75 -2.27
N LEU A 201 -23.04 -10.78 -0.97
CA LEU A 201 -23.77 -11.90 -0.38
C LEU A 201 -25.30 -11.79 -0.47
N VAL A 202 -25.84 -10.61 -0.83
CA VAL A 202 -27.30 -10.41 -0.95
C VAL A 202 -27.87 -10.98 -2.25
N PHE A 203 -27.05 -11.14 -3.31
CA PHE A 203 -27.52 -11.66 -4.60
C PHE A 203 -27.29 -13.17 -4.82
N GLY A 204 -26.63 -13.86 -3.90
CA GLY A 204 -26.14 -15.24 -4.10
C GLY A 204 -27.00 -16.39 -3.56
N LEU A 205 -28.10 -16.13 -2.84
CA LEU A 205 -28.85 -17.19 -2.12
C LEU A 205 -30.27 -17.47 -2.67
N ALA A 206 -30.67 -16.91 -3.80
CA ALA A 206 -32.06 -16.99 -4.28
C ALA A 206 -32.38 -18.14 -5.26
N SER A 207 -31.58 -19.20 -5.34
CA SER A 207 -31.91 -20.31 -6.25
C SER A 207 -31.51 -21.66 -5.70
N LEU A 208 -32.26 -22.15 -4.70
CA LEU A 208 -32.32 -23.57 -4.33
C LEU A 208 -33.62 -23.86 -3.53
N SER A 209 -34.74 -24.12 -4.23
CA SER A 209 -35.87 -24.96 -3.75
C SER A 209 -36.86 -25.24 -4.90
N LYS A 210 -37.04 -26.51 -5.32
CA LYS A 210 -38.21 -27.40 -5.10
C LYS A 210 -39.48 -26.93 -5.87
N ALA A 211 -40.25 -27.73 -6.62
CA ALA A 211 -40.66 -29.12 -6.42
C ALA A 211 -41.29 -29.75 -7.69
N ASN A 212 -41.23 -31.07 -7.74
CA ASN A 212 -42.08 -32.00 -8.50
C ASN A 212 -43.58 -31.61 -8.48
N ASN A 213 -44.29 -31.77 -9.60
CA ASN A 213 -45.74 -32.02 -9.56
C ASN A 213 -46.22 -32.85 -10.76
N GLY A 214 -46.70 -34.06 -10.45
CA GLY A 214 -47.31 -34.99 -11.40
C GLY A 214 -48.68 -34.51 -11.89
N LYS A 215 -48.93 -34.69 -13.19
CA LYS A 215 -50.22 -34.40 -13.82
C LYS A 215 -51.18 -35.58 -13.62
N LYS A 216 -52.23 -35.38 -12.83
CA LYS A 216 -53.50 -36.12 -12.96
C LYS A 216 -54.61 -35.10 -13.19
N TRP A 217 -55.22 -35.12 -14.38
CA TRP A 217 -56.43 -34.35 -14.68
C TRP A 217 -57.63 -35.29 -14.78
N LYS A 218 -58.70 -34.89 -14.08
CA LYS A 218 -59.95 -35.63 -13.86
C LYS A 218 -60.86 -35.65 -15.11
N GLN A 219 -61.71 -36.69 -15.12
CA GLN A 219 -62.85 -36.95 -15.99
C GLN A 219 -63.72 -35.71 -16.30
N LYS A 220 -64.06 -35.54 -17.58
CA LYS A 220 -65.27 -34.84 -18.02
C LYS A 220 -66.43 -35.85 -18.04
N GLN A 221 -67.45 -35.64 -17.21
CA GLN A 221 -68.80 -36.10 -17.51
C GLN A 221 -69.58 -34.90 -18.06
N PHE A 222 -70.15 -35.05 -19.25
CA PHE A 222 -71.21 -34.20 -19.77
C PHE A 222 -72.44 -35.09 -19.93
N ASN A 223 -73.53 -34.67 -19.27
CA ASN A 223 -74.86 -35.19 -19.49
C ASN A 223 -75.36 -34.80 -20.88
N ALA A 224 -75.81 -35.81 -21.63
CA ALA A 224 -77.03 -35.80 -22.44
C ALA A 224 -77.42 -37.26 -22.68
#